data_AF-A0A7D5N7F0-F1
#
_entry.id   AF-A0A7D5N7F0-F1
#
_cell.length_a   1.000
_cell.length_b   1.000
_cell.length_c   1.000
_cell.angle_alpha   90.00
_cell.angle_beta   90.00
_cell.angle_gamma   90.00
#
_symmetry.space_group_name_H-M   'P 1'
#
loop_
_entity.id
_entity.type
_entity.pdbx_description
1 polymer ?
#
loop_
_entity_poly.entity_id
_entity_poly.type
_entity_poly.pdbx_seq_one_letter_code
_entity_poly.pdbx_strand_id
1 'polypeptide(L)'
;MQRFFDDIECIRASTYTWQPGGLTGSSVVVSPSGTTTYTVTGTSAAGCTSVSDVTIVVHPLPTANAGADGTTTCSTPTMVIGTAR
;
A
#
# COMPACT_ATOMS: atom_id res chain seq x y z
N MET A 1 46.79 7.89 -8.82
CA MET A 1 45.83 8.10 -7.72
C MET A 1 44.60 8.87 -8.22
N GLN A 2 43.91 8.38 -9.26
CA GLN A 2 42.83 9.14 -9.95
C GLN A 2 41.60 8.26 -10.30
N ARG A 3 41.56 6.99 -9.89
CA ARG A 3 40.47 6.05 -10.26
C ARG A 3 39.41 5.87 -9.17
N PHE A 4 39.57 6.51 -8.02
CA PHE A 4 38.62 6.41 -6.89
C PHE A 4 37.53 7.50 -6.90
N PHE A 5 37.75 8.61 -7.62
CA PHE A 5 36.78 9.71 -7.66
C PHE A 5 35.67 9.48 -8.71
N ASP A 6 35.97 8.74 -9.79
CA ASP A 6 35.03 8.45 -10.87
C ASP A 6 33.88 7.52 -10.41
N ASP A 7 34.18 6.57 -9.51
CA ASP A 7 33.19 5.65 -8.92
C ASP A 7 32.27 6.37 -7.91
N ILE A 8 32.77 7.43 -7.27
CA ILE A 8 32.01 8.26 -6.33
C ILE A 8 30.94 9.10 -7.04
N GLU A 9 31.10 9.44 -8.31
CA GLU A 9 30.09 10.23 -9.02
C GLU A 9 28.83 9.40 -9.36
N CYS A 10 28.96 8.07 -9.43
CA CYS A 10 27.84 7.14 -9.65
C CYS A 10 26.90 7.04 -8.42
N ILE A 11 27.40 7.29 -7.20
CA ILE A 11 26.62 7.08 -5.97
C ILE A 11 25.52 8.12 -5.74
N ARG A 12 25.58 9.26 -6.43
CA ARG A 12 24.51 10.27 -6.42
C ARG A 12 23.78 10.29 -7.75
N ALA A 13 22.61 9.66 -7.76
CA ALA A 13 21.65 9.86 -8.83
C ALA A 13 21.11 11.31 -8.79
N SER A 14 21.19 11.99 -9.92
CA SER A 14 20.66 13.34 -10.15
C SER A 14 19.20 13.30 -10.58
N THR A 15 18.79 12.22 -11.24
CA THR A 15 17.42 11.98 -11.67
C THR A 15 16.97 10.59 -11.23
N TYR A 16 15.70 10.49 -10.87
CA TYR A 16 15.06 9.24 -10.46
C TYR A 16 13.80 9.07 -11.31
N THR A 17 13.63 7.89 -11.90
CA THR A 17 12.45 7.50 -12.68
C THR A 17 11.85 6.26 -12.05
N TRP A 18 10.53 6.19 -11.96
CA TRP A 18 9.81 5.10 -11.31
C TRP A 18 8.86 4.43 -12.30
N GLN A 19 8.84 3.10 -12.29
CA GLN A 19 7.95 2.27 -13.10
C GLN A 19 7.28 1.21 -12.23
N PRO A 20 5.99 0.88 -12.43
CA PRO A 20 5.05 1.46 -13.39
C PRO A 20 4.61 2.89 -13.00
N GLY A 21 4.10 3.67 -13.96
CA GLY A 21 3.52 5.01 -13.71
C GLY A 21 4.34 6.21 -14.19
N GLY A 22 5.58 6.01 -14.65
CA GLY A 22 6.38 7.05 -15.28
C GLY A 22 6.66 8.25 -14.36
N LEU A 23 6.71 8.02 -13.06
CA LEU A 23 6.89 9.09 -12.07
C LEU A 23 8.36 9.47 -12.01
N THR A 24 8.65 10.74 -11.75
CA THR A 24 10.01 11.23 -11.66
C THR A 24 10.21 12.05 -10.39
N GLY A 25 11.41 11.94 -9.82
CA GLY A 25 11.78 12.64 -8.58
C GLY A 25 12.17 11.70 -7.44
N SER A 26 12.86 12.27 -6.46
CA SER A 26 13.38 11.53 -5.29
C SER A 26 12.27 11.05 -4.35
N SER A 27 11.11 11.68 -4.38
CA SER A 27 9.92 11.28 -3.63
C SER A 27 8.72 11.32 -4.56
N VAL A 28 7.96 10.24 -4.59
CA VAL A 28 6.75 10.09 -5.38
C VAL A 28 5.64 9.53 -4.49
N VAL A 29 4.41 10.03 -4.66
CA VAL A 29 3.24 9.55 -3.92
C VAL A 29 2.47 8.62 -4.84
N VAL A 30 2.27 7.38 -4.42
CA VAL A 30 1.55 6.35 -5.17
C VAL A 30 0.48 5.71 -4.30
N SER A 31 -0.67 5.39 -4.91
CA SER A 31 -1.80 4.74 -4.24
C SER A 31 -2.28 3.52 -5.06
N PRO A 32 -1.49 2.43 -5.12
CA PRO A 32 -1.89 1.23 -5.83
C PRO A 32 -3.09 0.55 -5.15
N SER A 33 -3.98 -0.06 -5.92
CA SER A 33 -5.15 -0.79 -5.41
C SER A 33 -4.84 -2.23 -4.95
N GLY A 34 -3.60 -2.68 -5.15
CA GLY A 34 -3.11 -4.00 -4.79
C GLY A 34 -1.59 -4.00 -4.66
N THR A 35 -1.03 -5.13 -4.22
CA THR A 35 0.43 -5.29 -4.09
C THR A 35 1.11 -5.03 -5.43
N THR A 36 1.94 -3.99 -5.49
CA THR A 36 2.59 -3.51 -6.71
C THR A 36 4.08 -3.30 -6.45
N THR A 37 4.93 -3.85 -7.31
CA THR A 37 6.37 -3.60 -7.29
C THR A 37 6.69 -2.43 -8.19
N TYR A 38 7.38 -1.43 -7.63
CA TYR A 38 7.90 -0.28 -8.35
C TYR A 38 9.42 -0.39 -8.51
N THR A 39 9.90 -0.26 -9.73
CA THR A 39 11.32 -0.21 -10.06
C THR A 39 11.74 1.26 -10.19
N VAL A 40 12.68 1.68 -9.35
CA VAL A 40 13.31 3.01 -9.42
C VAL A 40 14.63 2.90 -10.17
N THR A 41 14.80 3.72 -11.20
CA THR A 41 16.06 3.88 -11.93
C THR A 41 16.61 5.27 -11.67
N GLY A 42 17.72 5.33 -10.96
CA GLY A 42 18.49 6.54 -10.71
C GLY A 42 19.59 6.72 -11.75
N THR A 43 19.72 7.92 -12.32
CA THR A 43 20.81 8.27 -13.24
C THR A 43 21.64 9.40 -12.63
N SER A 44 22.94 9.19 -12.51
CA SER A 44 23.91 10.18 -12.02
C SER A 44 24.28 11.21 -13.09
N ALA A 45 24.88 12.33 -12.67
CA ALA A 45 25.38 13.36 -13.59
C ALA A 45 26.49 12.84 -14.52
N ALA A 46 27.25 11.84 -14.08
CA ALA A 46 28.28 11.16 -14.86
C ALA A 46 27.70 10.12 -15.85
N GLY A 47 26.37 9.92 -15.88
CA GLY A 47 25.69 9.01 -16.80
C GLY A 47 25.58 7.56 -16.30
N CYS A 48 26.06 7.26 -15.09
CA CYS A 48 25.87 5.94 -14.49
C CYS A 48 24.41 5.75 -14.05
N THR A 49 23.88 4.54 -14.25
CA THR A 49 22.52 4.17 -13.86
C THR A 49 22.54 3.15 -12.72
N SER A 50 21.62 3.28 -11.78
CA SER A 50 21.37 2.33 -10.70
C SER A 50 19.89 1.99 -10.67
N VAL A 51 19.57 0.71 -10.50
CA VAL A 51 18.19 0.21 -10.45
C VAL A 51 17.94 -0.40 -9.08
N SER A 52 16.78 -0.10 -8.49
CA SER A 52 16.32 -0.69 -7.23
C SER A 52 14.83 -0.99 -7.32
N ASP A 53 14.39 -2.02 -6.61
CA ASP A 53 12.98 -2.41 -6.57
C ASP A 53 12.38 -2.12 -5.19
N VAL A 54 11.17 -1.60 -5.19
CA VAL A 54 10.39 -1.26 -4.00
C VAL A 54 9.03 -1.91 -4.12
N THR A 55 8.75 -2.90 -3.28
CA THR A 55 7.45 -3.58 -3.26
C THR A 55 6.51 -2.91 -2.28
N ILE A 56 5.38 -2.40 -2.78
CA ILE A 56 4.30 -1.84 -1.96
C ILE A 56 3.26 -2.93 -1.79
N VAL A 57 3.11 -3.43 -0.57
CA VAL A 57 2.12 -4.46 -0.22
C VAL A 57 0.84 -3.79 0.26
N VAL A 58 -0.26 -3.98 -0.46
CA VAL A 58 -1.58 -3.46 -0.10
C VAL A 58 -2.43 -4.62 0.38
N HIS A 59 -2.86 -4.56 1.64
CA HIS A 59 -3.72 -5.58 2.23
C HIS A 59 -5.18 -5.22 1.91
N PRO A 60 -5.94 -6.08 1.20
CA PRO A 60 -7.35 -5.83 0.98
C PRO A 60 -8.11 -5.84 2.32
N LEU A 61 -9.16 -5.03 2.42
CA LEU A 61 -10.03 -5.08 3.59
C LEU A 61 -10.75 -6.43 3.64
N PRO A 62 -10.89 -7.04 4.82
CA PRO A 62 -11.72 -8.23 4.97
C PRO A 62 -13.18 -7.88 4.65
N THR A 63 -13.85 -8.74 3.90
CA THR A 63 -15.30 -8.63 3.68
C THR A 63 -16.03 -8.98 4.96
N ALA A 64 -16.63 -7.98 5.62
CA ALA A 64 -17.50 -8.19 6.77
C ALA A 64 -18.86 -8.70 6.29
N ASN A 65 -19.14 -9.99 6.47
CA ASN A 65 -20.44 -10.59 6.21
C ASN A 65 -21.07 -10.97 7.56
N ALA A 66 -22.14 -10.26 7.96
CA ALA A 66 -22.86 -10.53 9.21
C ALA A 66 -23.82 -11.73 9.13
N GLY A 67 -23.83 -12.45 7.98
CA GLY A 67 -24.80 -13.50 7.71
C GLY A 67 -26.12 -12.91 7.17
N ALA A 68 -27.07 -13.79 6.87
CA ALA A 68 -28.40 -13.38 6.42
C ALA A 68 -29.17 -12.69 7.56
N ASP A 69 -30.00 -11.70 7.21
CA ASP A 69 -30.85 -11.02 8.17
C ASP A 69 -31.79 -12.02 8.87
N GLY A 70 -31.60 -12.19 10.18
CA GLY A 70 -32.45 -13.04 11.01
C GLY A 70 -33.68 -12.27 11.47
N THR A 71 -34.86 -12.66 11.01
CA THR A 71 -36.13 -12.17 11.55
C THR A 71 -36.35 -12.76 12.95
N THR A 72 -35.86 -12.09 13.98
CA THR A 72 -36.20 -12.41 15.36
C THR A 72 -37.58 -11.86 15.66
N THR A 73 -38.61 -12.70 15.56
CA THR A 73 -39.92 -12.40 16.12
C THR A 73 -39.78 -12.39 17.64
N CYS A 74 -39.72 -11.20 18.24
CA CYS A 74 -39.89 -11.04 19.67
C CYS A 74 -41.30 -11.52 20.05
N SER A 75 -41.42 -12.78 20.49
CA SER A 75 -42.61 -13.26 21.17
C SER A 75 -42.70 -12.51 22.50
N THR A 76 -43.62 -11.55 22.56
CA THR A 76 -43.96 -10.84 23.78
C THR A 76 -44.31 -11.87 24.86
N PRO A 77 -43.62 -11.90 26.02
CA PRO A 77 -44.07 -12.74 27.11
C PRO A 77 -45.40 -12.16 27.61
N THR A 78 -46.49 -12.93 27.47
CA THR A 78 -47.77 -12.62 28.11
C THR A 78 -47.59 -12.79 29.62
N MET A 79 -47.55 -11.66 30.33
CA MET A 79 -47.46 -11.64 31.78
C MET A 79 -48.86 -11.82 32.38
N VAL A 80 -49.16 -13.03 32.87
CA VAL A 80 -50.34 -13.28 33.69
C VAL A 80 -50.00 -12.93 35.13
N ILE A 81 -50.47 -11.78 35.61
CA ILE A 81 -50.51 -11.48 37.04
C ILE A 81 -51.71 -12.25 37.61
N GLY A 82 -51.43 -13.24 38.46
CA GLY A 82 -52.45 -14.02 39.15
C GLY A 82 -53.37 -13.16 40.03
N THR A 83 -54.62 -13.59 40.16
CA THR A 83 -55.68 -12.91 40.90
C THR A 83 -55.42 -12.92 42.42
N ALA A 84 -55.69 -11.80 43.09
CA ALA A 84 -55.62 -11.72 44.56
C ALA A 84 -56.88 -12.33 45.20
N ARG A 85 -56.71 -13.09 46.30
CA ARG A 85 -57.78 -13.59 47.17
C ARG A 85 -58.20 -12.54 48.18
#